data_AF-A0A419FCD6-F1
#
_entry.id   AF-A0A419FCD6-F1
#
_cell.length_a   1.000
_cell.length_b   1.000
_cell.length_c   1.000
_cell.angle_alpha   90.00
_cell.angle_beta   90.00
_cell.angle_gamma   90.00
#
_symmetry.space_group_name_H-M   'P 1'
#
loop_
_entity.id
_entity.type
_entity.pdbx_description
1 polymer ?
#
loop_
_entity_poly.entity_id
_entity_poly.type
_entity_poly.pdbx_seq_one_letter_code
_entity_poly.pdbx_strand_id
1 'polypeptide(L)'
;PGGRFYFIEHVAAPPDTSLRLWQDRLTPVWRGLSGGCRLNRETWTSLEAAGFGKLRYDYFRMQDFPGILSPHIIGIATKLP
;
A
#
# COMPACT_ATOMS: atom_id res chain seq x y z
N PRO A 1 26.49 -1.40 5.76
CA PRO A 1 25.14 -1.06 6.24
C PRO A 1 24.17 -2.24 6.08
N GLY A 2 23.14 -2.37 6.93
CA GLY A 2 22.20 -3.52 6.90
C GLY A 2 20.82 -3.22 7.52
N GLY A 3 20.43 -1.95 7.57
CA GLY A 3 19.17 -1.50 8.17
C GLY A 3 17.96 -2.09 7.44
N ARG A 4 16.93 -2.45 8.20
CA ARG A 4 15.71 -3.10 7.71
C ARG A 4 14.49 -2.27 8.07
N PHE A 5 13.62 -2.07 7.08
CA PHE A 5 12.30 -1.46 7.25
C PHE A 5 11.25 -2.55 7.04
N TYR A 6 10.52 -2.87 8.11
CA TYR A 6 9.41 -3.81 8.10
C TYR A 6 8.11 -3.02 8.01
N PHE A 7 7.18 -3.44 7.16
CA PHE A 7 5.96 -2.69 6.90
C PHE A 7 4.75 -3.58 6.67
N ILE A 8 3.59 -3.01 6.97
CA ILE A 8 2.26 -3.46 6.57
C ILE A 8 1.51 -2.21 6.10
N GLU A 9 1.11 -2.17 4.84
CA GLU A 9 0.54 -0.97 4.24
C GLU A 9 -0.77 -1.32 3.56
N HIS A 10 -1.80 -0.48 3.76
CA HIS A 10 -2.97 -0.48 2.89
C HIS A 10 -2.56 0.01 1.50
N VAL A 11 -3.08 -0.66 0.47
CA VAL A 11 -2.76 -0.32 -0.91
C VAL A 11 -3.97 -0.33 -1.84
N ALA A 12 -3.83 0.30 -2.99
CA ALA A 12 -4.83 0.25 -4.04
C ALA A 12 -5.06 -1.19 -4.52
N ALA A 13 -6.30 -1.50 -4.86
CA ALA A 13 -6.63 -2.69 -5.61
C ALA A 13 -5.97 -2.65 -7.01
N PRO A 14 -5.80 -3.82 -7.65
CA PRO A 14 -5.26 -3.89 -9.00
C PRO A 14 -6.00 -2.98 -9.98
N PRO A 15 -5.30 -2.45 -11.00
CA PRO A 15 -5.94 -1.74 -12.11
C PRO A 15 -7.09 -2.53 -12.72
N ASP A 16 -8.05 -1.82 -13.30
CA ASP A 16 -9.20 -2.42 -14.00
C ASP A 16 -10.14 -3.27 -13.12
N THR A 17 -10.09 -3.09 -11.80
CA THR A 17 -11.05 -3.70 -10.85
C THR A 17 -12.12 -2.72 -10.42
N SER A 18 -13.34 -3.23 -10.15
CA SER A 18 -14.42 -2.42 -9.58
C SER A 18 -14.04 -1.79 -8.24
N LEU A 19 -13.23 -2.51 -7.45
CA LEU A 19 -12.72 -2.02 -6.17
C LEU A 19 -11.83 -0.79 -6.37
N ARG A 20 -10.91 -0.82 -7.36
CA ARG A 20 -10.06 0.32 -7.69
C ARG A 20 -10.88 1.55 -8.07
N LEU A 21 -11.93 1.37 -8.89
CA LEU A 21 -12.84 2.46 -9.26
C LEU A 21 -13.53 3.09 -8.03
N TRP A 22 -13.93 2.28 -7.04
CA TRP A 22 -14.49 2.79 -5.80
C TRP A 22 -13.46 3.50 -4.93
N GLN A 23 -12.24 2.95 -4.83
CA GLN A 23 -11.14 3.60 -4.12
C GLN A 23 -10.83 4.97 -4.73
N ASP A 24 -10.77 5.09 -6.06
CA ASP A 24 -10.54 6.36 -6.76
C ASP A 24 -11.64 7.38 -6.47
N ARG A 25 -12.91 6.97 -6.55
CA ARG A 25 -14.08 7.84 -6.29
C ARG A 25 -14.16 8.32 -4.85
N LEU A 26 -13.83 7.47 -3.89
CA LEU A 26 -13.94 7.77 -2.46
C LEU A 26 -12.69 8.48 -1.89
N THR A 27 -11.55 8.40 -2.60
CA THR A 27 -10.27 8.97 -2.13
C THR A 27 -10.35 10.45 -1.73
N PRO A 28 -11.02 11.36 -2.47
CA PRO A 28 -11.07 12.77 -2.08
C PRO A 28 -11.71 12.99 -0.70
N VAL A 29 -12.82 12.31 -0.44
CA VAL A 29 -13.54 12.36 0.85
C VAL A 29 -12.69 11.67 1.92
N TRP A 30 -12.20 10.46 1.63
CA TRP A 30 -11.37 9.69 2.55
C TRP A 30 -10.13 10.46 3.01
N ARG A 31 -9.44 11.14 2.08
CA ARG A 31 -8.24 11.93 2.37
C ARG A 31 -8.50 13.04 3.39
N GLY A 32 -9.67 13.67 3.34
CA GLY A 32 -10.06 14.69 4.31
C GLY A 32 -10.33 14.13 5.71
N LEU A 33 -10.87 12.91 5.79
CA LEU A 33 -11.28 12.29 7.06
C LEU A 33 -10.18 11.43 7.72
N SER A 34 -9.20 10.95 6.95
CA SER A 34 -8.21 9.95 7.39
C SER A 34 -6.79 10.51 7.58
N GLY A 35 -6.68 11.78 7.99
CA GLY A 35 -5.36 12.41 8.19
C GLY A 35 -4.51 12.47 6.92
N GLY A 36 -5.14 12.49 5.75
CA GLY A 36 -4.46 12.55 4.45
C GLY A 36 -4.18 11.20 3.77
N CYS A 37 -4.62 10.07 4.34
CA CYS A 37 -4.49 8.76 3.70
C CYS A 37 -5.29 8.70 2.38
N ARG A 38 -4.84 7.89 1.42
CA ARG A 38 -5.46 7.74 0.10
C ARG A 38 -5.74 6.27 -0.17
N LEU A 39 -6.98 5.94 -0.49
CA LEU A 39 -7.43 4.56 -0.75
C LEU A 39 -6.81 3.98 -2.02
N ASN A 40 -6.52 4.84 -3.00
CA ASN A 40 -5.95 4.47 -4.28
C ASN A 40 -4.42 4.58 -4.33
N ARG A 41 -3.75 4.51 -3.17
CA ARG A 41 -2.29 4.66 -3.11
C ARG A 41 -1.58 3.35 -3.42
N GLU A 42 -0.65 3.41 -4.35
CA GLU A 42 0.20 2.29 -4.76
C GLU A 42 1.54 2.35 -4.03
N THR A 43 1.55 2.21 -2.70
CA THR A 43 2.78 2.43 -1.89
C THR A 43 3.94 1.49 -2.27
N TRP A 44 3.65 0.33 -2.86
CA TRP A 44 4.65 -0.57 -3.42
C TRP A 44 5.56 0.15 -4.45
N THR A 45 5.01 1.01 -5.31
CA THR A 45 5.79 1.78 -6.29
C THR A 45 6.78 2.74 -5.62
N SER A 46 6.38 3.34 -4.50
CA SER A 46 7.24 4.22 -3.72
C SER A 46 8.36 3.43 -3.03
N LEU A 47 8.06 2.21 -2.56
CA LEU A 47 9.05 1.32 -1.95
C LEU A 47 10.08 0.82 -2.98
N GLU A 48 9.63 0.48 -4.19
CA GLU A 48 10.50 0.10 -5.31
C GLU A 48 11.44 1.24 -5.71
N ALA A 49 10.92 2.48 -5.74
CA ALA A 49 11.69 3.67 -6.09
C ALA A 49 12.59 4.21 -4.95
N ALA A 50 12.44 3.71 -3.72
CA ALA A 50 13.11 4.24 -2.53
C ALA A 50 14.62 3.92 -2.44
N GLY A 51 15.18 3.16 -3.39
CA GLY A 51 16.63 2.88 -3.45
C GLY A 51 17.12 1.85 -2.42
N PHE A 52 16.23 1.01 -1.89
CA PHE A 52 16.64 -0.14 -1.10
C PHE A 52 17.37 -1.14 -1.98
N GLY A 53 18.45 -1.75 -1.47
CA GLY A 53 19.18 -2.76 -2.23
C GLY A 53 18.47 -4.11 -2.29
N LYS A 54 17.49 -4.36 -1.42
CA LYS A 54 16.60 -5.52 -1.48
C LYS A 54 15.21 -5.17 -0.95
N LEU A 55 14.18 -5.48 -1.72
CA LEU A 55 12.77 -5.33 -1.35
C LEU A 55 12.04 -6.67 -1.57
N ARG A 56 11.25 -7.10 -0.59
CA ARG A 56 10.37 -8.26 -0.69
C ARG A 56 9.06 -7.96 0.02
N TYR A 57 7.94 -8.22 -0.63
CA TYR A 57 6.62 -8.09 -0.03
C TYR A 57 5.62 -9.02 -0.70
N ASP A 58 4.56 -9.33 0.03
CA ASP A 58 3.44 -10.15 -0.43
C ASP A 58 2.16 -9.32 -0.36
N TYR A 59 1.27 -9.54 -1.33
CA TYR A 59 -0.08 -8.98 -1.33
C TYR A 59 -1.04 -9.89 -0.57
N PHE A 60 -1.91 -9.30 0.23
CA PHE A 60 -2.98 -10.03 0.90
C PHE A 60 -4.23 -9.17 1.06
N ARG A 61 -5.35 -9.81 1.39
CA ARG A 61 -6.60 -9.13 1.76
C ARG A 61 -6.81 -9.28 3.25
N MET A 62 -7.00 -8.16 3.93
CA MET A 62 -7.38 -8.13 5.33
C MET A 62 -8.88 -8.41 5.45
N GLN A 63 -9.24 -9.53 6.09
CA GLN A 63 -10.61 -10.06 6.07
C GLN A 63 -11.56 -9.25 6.97
N ASP A 64 -11.05 -8.68 8.06
CA ASP A 64 -11.86 -7.95 9.06
C ASP A 64 -12.07 -6.46 8.72
N PHE A 65 -11.68 -6.03 7.51
CA PHE A 65 -11.78 -4.64 7.07
C PHE A 65 -12.84 -4.46 5.98
N PRO A 66 -13.45 -3.26 5.88
CA PRO A 66 -14.30 -2.91 4.74
C PRO A 66 -13.59 -3.19 3.41
N GLY A 67 -14.31 -3.67 2.41
CA GLY A 67 -13.71 -4.10 1.14
C GLY A 67 -12.78 -3.06 0.50
N ILE A 68 -13.13 -1.77 0.58
CA ILE A 68 -12.33 -0.62 0.10
C ILE A 68 -10.96 -0.47 0.76
N LEU A 69 -10.81 -0.98 1.98
CA LEU A 69 -9.58 -0.98 2.76
C LEU A 69 -8.86 -2.34 2.75
N SER A 70 -9.51 -3.39 2.24
CA SER A 70 -9.00 -4.77 2.35
C SER A 70 -7.62 -5.02 1.71
N PRO A 71 -7.21 -4.44 0.57
CA PRO A 71 -5.93 -4.79 -0.05
C PRO A 71 -4.75 -4.21 0.74
N HIS A 72 -3.77 -5.06 1.03
CA HIS A 72 -2.56 -4.70 1.76
C HIS A 72 -1.33 -5.38 1.18
N ILE A 73 -0.16 -4.81 1.49
CA ILE A 73 1.14 -5.46 1.35
C ILE A 73 1.80 -5.61 2.72
N ILE A 74 2.53 -6.70 2.92
CA ILE A 74 3.41 -6.90 4.07
C ILE A 74 4.80 -7.27 3.57
N GLY A 75 5.84 -6.70 4.16
CA GLY A 75 7.18 -6.95 3.65
C GLY A 75 8.33 -6.35 4.42
N ILE A 76 9.50 -6.47 3.81
CA ILE A 76 10.78 -5.99 4.31
C ILE A 76 11.58 -5.34 3.18
N ALA A 77 12.13 -4.16 3.49
CA ALA A 77 13.08 -3.44 2.67
C ALA A 77 14.44 -3.34 3.41
N THR A 78 15.55 -3.65 2.73
CA THR A 78 16.89 -3.69 3.33
C THR A 78 17.84 -2.75 2.61
N LYS A 79 18.53 -1.89 3.37
CA LYS A 79 19.65 -1.08 2.85
C LYS A 79 20.90 -1.97 2.78
N LEU A 80 21.43 -2.15 1.58
CA LEU A 80 22.69 -2.88 1.39
C LEU A 80 23.89 -1.99 1.80
N PRO A 81 25.04 -2.60 2.09
CA PRO A 81 26.23 -1.87 2.50
C PRO A 81 26.73 -0.83 1.52
#